data_AF-L8JAT8-F1
#
_entry.id   AF-L8JAT8-F1
#
_cell.length_a   1.000
_cell.length_b   1.000
_cell.length_c   1.000
_cell.angle_alpha   90.00
_cell.angle_beta   90.00
_cell.angle_gamma   90.00
#
_symmetry.space_group_name_H-M   'P 1'
#
loop_
_entity.id
_entity.type
_entity.pdbx_description
1 polymer ?
#
loop_
_entity_poly.entity_id
_entity_poly.type
_entity_poly.pdbx_seq_one_letter_code
_entity_poly.pdbx_strand_id
1 'polypeptide(L)'
;MTNFDYYRATADKVNAAILRKVKLPWQVEYQPADDAVASGKSGEQKLLMVSPSGLICQRISLPKAEAESFWSDKESVCSIVSEYVVRGASRLAPLRQTSYRNNFPHWLEECIQQLHYLIGSKDKLLQLMTDTHYPFPSKVKVQGNYLPCWVWYKENNQYAVSVIDRRTGLFSKPQTVGDDQLVDNEKWFGAQVIDSADECIETVTYYISELVRKQTDPTEPEPTLTDVIHNPCKSTLSPVLSFGLIMGVVVSFFLIFKMLLGF
;
A
#
# COMPACT_ATOMS: atom_id res chain seq x y z
N MET A 1 -26.80 -6.80 15.38
CA MET A 1 -25.55 -6.86 14.61
C MET A 1 -24.90 -5.50 14.72
N THR A 2 -23.71 -5.39 15.30
CA THR A 2 -22.99 -4.11 15.36
C THR A 2 -22.46 -3.74 13.97
N ASN A 3 -22.09 -2.48 13.76
CA ASN A 3 -21.47 -2.10 12.49
C ASN A 3 -20.09 -2.77 12.30
N PHE A 4 -19.41 -3.12 13.39
CA PHE A 4 -18.18 -3.90 13.34
C PHE A 4 -18.43 -5.35 12.89
N ASP A 5 -19.50 -5.99 13.38
CA ASP A 5 -19.89 -7.34 12.92
C ASP A 5 -20.23 -7.33 11.42
N TYR A 6 -20.97 -6.31 10.97
CA TYR A 6 -21.28 -6.12 9.56
C TYR A 6 -20.00 -5.97 8.72
N TYR A 7 -19.07 -5.11 9.16
CA TYR A 7 -17.77 -4.95 8.53
C TYR A 7 -17.00 -6.27 8.41
N ARG A 8 -16.90 -7.04 9.51
CA ARG A 8 -16.22 -8.34 9.51
C ARG A 8 -16.85 -9.32 8.54
N ALA A 9 -18.18 -9.45 8.58
CA ALA A 9 -18.91 -10.34 7.67
C ALA A 9 -18.71 -9.95 6.20
N THR A 10 -18.69 -8.65 5.88
CA THR A 10 -18.38 -8.16 4.54
C THR A 10 -16.95 -8.49 4.14
N ALA A 11 -15.96 -8.17 4.99
CA ALA A 11 -14.56 -8.46 4.73
C ALA A 11 -14.30 -9.96 4.51
N ASP A 12 -14.95 -10.84 5.29
CA ASP A 12 -14.82 -12.29 5.15
C ASP A 12 -15.40 -12.81 3.82
N LYS A 13 -16.55 -12.27 3.39
CA LYS A 13 -17.14 -12.58 2.07
C LYS A 13 -16.24 -12.15 0.93
N VAL A 14 -15.68 -10.93 1.01
CA VAL A 14 -14.74 -10.40 0.01
C VAL A 14 -13.48 -11.28 -0.02
N ASN A 15 -12.92 -11.62 1.13
CA ASN A 15 -11.74 -12.47 1.24
C ASN A 15 -11.94 -13.82 0.56
N ALA A 16 -13.06 -14.50 0.84
CA ALA A 16 -13.39 -15.77 0.20
C ALA A 16 -13.56 -15.63 -1.33
N ALA A 17 -14.16 -14.54 -1.81
CA ALA A 17 -14.36 -14.30 -3.24
C ALA A 17 -13.04 -14.01 -3.98
N ILE A 18 -12.15 -13.22 -3.38
CA ILE A 18 -10.87 -12.84 -3.98
C ILE A 18 -9.88 -14.00 -3.94
N LEU A 19 -9.79 -14.75 -2.83
CA LEU A 19 -8.89 -15.91 -2.71
C LEU A 19 -9.11 -16.94 -3.83
N ARG A 20 -10.37 -17.19 -4.22
CA ARG A 20 -10.71 -18.11 -5.32
C ARG A 20 -10.17 -17.68 -6.69
N LYS A 21 -9.83 -16.39 -6.85
CA LYS A 21 -9.30 -15.82 -8.09
C LYS A 21 -7.78 -15.72 -8.10
N VAL A 22 -7.10 -15.90 -6.95
CA VAL A 22 -5.64 -15.79 -6.86
C VAL A 22 -4.98 -16.98 -7.54
N LYS A 23 -4.07 -16.68 -8.47
CA LYS A 23 -3.25 -17.70 -9.13
C LYS A 23 -2.01 -17.99 -8.29
N LEU A 24 -1.79 -19.27 -7.99
CA LEU A 24 -0.71 -19.80 -7.16
C LEU A 24 0.04 -20.92 -7.91
N PRO A 25 1.28 -21.26 -7.50
CA PRO A 25 2.10 -20.58 -6.49
C PRO A 25 2.71 -19.27 -7.02
N TRP A 26 2.90 -18.28 -6.14
CA TRP A 26 3.80 -17.16 -6.49
C TRP A 26 5.25 -17.63 -6.39
N GLN A 27 6.14 -16.94 -7.09
CA GLN A 27 7.58 -17.23 -7.10
C GLN A 27 8.38 -15.98 -6.73
N VAL A 28 9.50 -16.19 -6.05
CA VAL A 28 10.46 -15.12 -5.76
C VAL A 28 11.32 -14.87 -6.99
N GLU A 29 11.47 -13.62 -7.39
CA GLU A 29 12.38 -13.20 -8.45
C GLU A 29 13.25 -12.05 -7.99
N TYR A 30 14.56 -12.24 -8.01
CA TYR A 30 15.50 -11.15 -7.76
C TYR A 30 15.65 -10.26 -8.99
N GLN A 31 15.60 -8.94 -8.78
CA GLN A 31 15.99 -8.01 -9.81
C GLN A 31 17.51 -7.92 -9.87
N PRO A 32 18.11 -7.68 -11.06
CA PRO A 32 19.52 -7.34 -11.15
C PRO A 32 19.80 -6.17 -10.20
N ALA A 33 20.86 -6.26 -9.41
CA ALA A 33 21.29 -5.12 -8.62
C ALA A 33 21.60 -3.97 -9.60
N ASP A 34 20.87 -2.87 -9.52
CA ASP A 34 21.27 -1.63 -10.19
C ASP A 34 22.72 -1.37 -9.75
N ASP A 35 23.63 -1.10 -10.71
CA ASP A 35 25.09 -0.94 -10.49
C ASP A 35 25.40 0.14 -9.42
N ALA A 36 25.27 -0.23 -8.15
CA ALA A 36 25.60 0.60 -6.99
C ALA A 36 27.12 0.49 -6.73
N VAL A 37 27.92 0.79 -7.75
CA VAL A 37 29.38 0.86 -7.64
C VAL A 37 29.84 2.20 -7.04
N ALA A 38 28.96 3.17 -6.80
CA ALA A 38 29.37 4.55 -6.46
C ALA A 38 29.14 5.01 -5.01
N SER A 39 28.50 4.24 -4.13
CA SER A 39 28.33 4.66 -2.75
C SER A 39 28.34 3.46 -1.82
N GLY A 40 29.38 3.31 -0.99
CA GLY A 40 29.61 2.20 -0.06
C GLY A 40 28.59 2.03 1.06
N LYS A 41 27.30 2.08 0.75
CA LYS A 41 26.20 1.58 1.56
C LYS A 41 25.94 0.15 1.09
N SER A 42 25.86 -0.79 2.04
CA SER A 42 25.41 -2.18 1.83
C SER A 42 24.36 -2.24 0.73
N GLY A 43 24.67 -2.91 -0.39
CA GLY A 43 23.80 -2.98 -1.56
C GLY A 43 22.41 -3.48 -1.17
N GLU A 44 21.40 -2.64 -1.40
CA GLU A 44 20.01 -3.07 -1.33
C GLU A 44 19.73 -4.00 -2.50
N GLN A 45 19.08 -5.12 -2.19
CA GLN A 45 18.65 -6.11 -3.15
C GLN A 45 17.13 -6.01 -3.27
N LYS A 46 16.67 -5.72 -4.49
CA LYS A 46 15.24 -5.72 -4.83
C LYS A 46 14.83 -7.15 -5.16
N LEU A 47 13.74 -7.61 -4.56
CA LEU A 47 13.10 -8.89 -4.83
C LEU A 47 11.60 -8.68 -5.07
N LEU A 48 11.06 -9.52 -5.95
CA LEU A 48 9.66 -9.49 -6.35
C LEU A 48 9.01 -10.82 -6.00
N MET A 49 7.75 -10.78 -5.59
CA MET A 49 6.89 -11.97 -5.55
C MET A 49 5.98 -11.91 -6.77
N VAL A 50 6.12 -12.86 -7.68
CA VAL A 50 5.49 -12.85 -9.00
C VAL A 50 4.52 -14.02 -9.13
N SER A 51 3.31 -13.76 -9.61
CA SER A 51 2.32 -14.80 -9.90
C SER A 51 2.73 -15.69 -11.10
N PRO A 52 2.12 -16.87 -11.30
CA PRO A 52 2.35 -17.70 -12.47
C PRO A 52 2.10 -17.01 -13.82
N SER A 53 1.32 -15.93 -13.83
CA SER A 53 1.05 -15.13 -15.04
C SER A 53 2.04 -13.98 -15.25
N GLY A 54 3.13 -13.90 -14.47
CA GLY A 54 4.12 -12.83 -14.58
C GLY A 54 3.74 -11.50 -13.92
N LEU A 55 2.57 -11.44 -13.26
CA LEU A 55 2.16 -10.24 -12.51
C LEU A 55 2.96 -10.12 -11.22
N ILE A 56 3.53 -8.95 -10.96
CA ILE A 56 4.21 -8.62 -9.71
C ILE A 56 3.16 -8.39 -8.64
N CYS A 57 3.15 -9.27 -7.64
CA CYS A 57 2.20 -9.27 -6.54
C CYS A 57 2.75 -8.57 -5.29
N GLN A 58 4.06 -8.59 -5.04
CA GLN A 58 4.70 -7.79 -3.98
C GLN A 58 6.11 -7.38 -4.41
N ARG A 59 6.55 -6.22 -3.92
CA ARG A 59 7.86 -5.62 -4.11
C ARG A 59 8.52 -5.43 -2.76
N ILE A 60 9.74 -5.94 -2.63
CA ILE A 60 10.49 -5.91 -1.39
C ILE A 60 11.91 -5.43 -1.69
N SER A 61 12.44 -4.51 -0.87
CA SER A 61 13.82 -4.05 -0.89
C SER A 61 14.45 -4.29 0.46
N LEU A 62 15.50 -5.10 0.51
CA LEU A 62 16.21 -5.46 1.73
C LEU A 62 17.72 -5.45 1.50
N PRO A 63 18.53 -5.29 2.55
CA PRO A 63 19.96 -5.58 2.46
C PRO A 63 20.18 -6.98 1.89
N LYS A 64 21.13 -7.14 0.95
CA LYS A 64 21.35 -8.42 0.24
C LYS A 64 21.41 -9.65 1.15
N ALA A 65 22.15 -9.57 2.25
CA ALA A 65 22.29 -10.67 3.21
C ALA A 65 20.95 -11.05 3.87
N GLU A 66 20.10 -10.06 4.19
CA GLU A 66 18.78 -10.31 4.73
C GLU A 66 17.87 -10.90 3.65
N ALA A 67 17.86 -10.34 2.44
CA ALA A 67 17.06 -10.83 1.33
C ALA A 67 17.31 -12.32 1.08
N GLU A 68 18.58 -12.72 0.93
CA GLU A 68 18.97 -14.12 0.69
C GLU A 68 18.68 -15.04 1.88
N SER A 69 18.69 -14.51 3.11
CA SER A 69 18.32 -15.29 4.31
C SER A 69 16.82 -15.55 4.42
N PHE A 70 15.99 -14.62 3.94
CA PHE A 70 14.54 -14.75 3.96
C PHE A 70 14.02 -15.51 2.75
N TRP A 71 14.54 -15.16 1.57
CA TRP A 71 13.98 -15.62 0.33
C TRP A 71 15.04 -16.17 -0.62
N SER A 72 14.88 -17.42 -1.05
CA SER A 72 15.76 -18.02 -2.07
C SER A 72 15.27 -17.66 -3.47
N ASP A 73 16.19 -17.46 -4.42
CA ASP A 73 15.81 -17.15 -5.81
C ASP A 73 14.97 -18.28 -6.41
N LYS A 74 13.92 -17.90 -7.15
CA LYS A 74 12.94 -18.80 -7.78
C LYS A 74 12.21 -19.73 -6.81
N GLU A 75 12.26 -19.48 -5.50
CA GLU A 75 11.49 -20.31 -4.57
C GLU A 75 9.99 -20.08 -4.70
N SER A 76 9.22 -21.13 -4.41
CA SER A 76 7.77 -21.04 -4.33
C SER A 76 7.36 -20.34 -3.04
N VAL A 77 6.61 -19.24 -3.16
CA VAL A 77 6.07 -18.49 -2.02
C VAL A 77 4.95 -19.30 -1.37
N CYS A 78 4.99 -19.42 -0.04
CA CYS A 78 3.96 -20.12 0.74
C CYS A 78 2.58 -19.44 0.58
N SER A 79 1.50 -20.24 0.52
CA SER A 79 0.13 -19.71 0.36
C SER A 79 -0.26 -18.74 1.48
N ILE A 80 0.27 -18.93 2.69
CA ILE A 80 0.09 -18.06 3.86
C ILE A 80 0.39 -16.58 3.51
N VAL A 81 1.42 -16.33 2.69
CA VAL A 81 1.79 -14.96 2.28
C VAL A 81 0.68 -14.37 1.40
N SER A 82 0.24 -15.11 0.38
CA SER A 82 -0.83 -14.65 -0.51
C SER A 82 -2.17 -14.47 0.23
N GLU A 83 -2.47 -15.37 1.17
CA GLU A 83 -3.65 -15.31 2.02
C GLU A 83 -3.64 -14.07 2.92
N TYR A 84 -2.46 -13.72 3.46
CA TYR A 84 -2.28 -12.52 4.26
C TYR A 84 -2.53 -11.24 3.45
N VAL A 85 -1.95 -11.15 2.24
CA VAL A 85 -2.14 -10.00 1.33
C VAL A 85 -3.62 -9.82 1.00
N VAL A 86 -4.31 -10.91 0.62
CA VAL A 86 -5.74 -10.89 0.26
C VAL A 86 -6.61 -10.55 1.45
N ARG A 87 -6.29 -11.08 2.63
CA ARG A 87 -7.02 -10.77 3.87
C ARG A 87 -6.99 -9.29 4.19
N GLY A 88 -5.83 -8.65 4.08
CA GLY A 88 -5.74 -7.21 4.29
C GLY A 88 -6.45 -6.39 3.20
N ALA A 89 -6.32 -6.77 1.91
CA ALA A 89 -7.05 -6.09 0.84
C ALA A 89 -8.58 -6.16 1.05
N SER A 90 -9.07 -7.31 1.52
CA SER A 90 -10.48 -7.56 1.83
C SER A 90 -10.97 -6.80 3.06
N ARG A 91 -10.08 -6.48 3.99
CA ARG A 91 -10.34 -5.63 5.16
C ARG A 91 -10.27 -4.15 4.84
N LEU A 92 -9.56 -3.79 3.77
CA LEU A 92 -9.44 -2.42 3.28
C LEU A 92 -10.65 -2.03 2.42
N ALA A 93 -11.13 -2.94 1.57
CA ALA A 93 -12.18 -2.69 0.58
C ALA A 93 -13.47 -2.08 1.14
N PRO A 94 -13.98 -2.48 2.32
CA PRO A 94 -15.21 -1.93 2.86
C PRO A 94 -15.08 -0.51 3.42
N LEU A 95 -13.86 0.03 3.50
CA LEU A 95 -13.60 1.35 4.10
C LEU A 95 -13.68 2.47 3.05
N ARG A 96 -14.58 3.43 3.27
CA ARG A 96 -14.72 4.62 2.40
C ARG A 96 -13.78 5.78 2.73
N GLN A 97 -13.07 5.75 3.86
CA GLN A 97 -12.20 6.87 4.21
C GLN A 97 -11.08 6.99 3.19
N THR A 98 -10.84 8.22 2.71
CA THR A 98 -9.87 8.53 1.66
C THR A 98 -8.48 7.98 1.97
N SER A 99 -8.03 8.02 3.22
CA SER A 99 -6.72 7.51 3.62
C SER A 99 -6.56 6.01 3.32
N TYR A 100 -7.58 5.22 3.58
CA TYR A 100 -7.60 3.78 3.30
C TYR A 100 -7.75 3.49 1.81
N ARG A 101 -8.63 4.22 1.11
CA ARG A 101 -8.79 4.11 -0.35
C ARG A 101 -7.50 4.45 -1.10
N ASN A 102 -6.79 5.49 -0.68
CA ASN A 102 -5.49 5.88 -1.27
C ASN A 102 -4.37 4.88 -0.93
N ASN A 103 -4.49 4.13 0.16
CA ASN A 103 -3.53 3.10 0.55
C ASN A 103 -3.66 1.80 -0.26
N PHE A 104 -4.80 1.57 -0.92
CA PHE A 104 -5.08 0.31 -1.62
C PHE A 104 -3.99 -0.11 -2.63
N PRO A 105 -3.47 0.77 -3.51
CA PRO A 105 -2.39 0.40 -4.43
C PRO A 105 -1.11 -0.03 -3.70
N HIS A 106 -0.71 0.74 -2.67
CA HIS A 106 0.49 0.45 -1.89
C HIS A 106 0.33 -0.82 -1.04
N TRP A 107 -0.88 -1.12 -0.55
CA TRP A 107 -1.18 -2.41 0.08
C TRP A 107 -0.90 -3.57 -0.88
N LEU A 108 -1.42 -3.47 -2.10
CA LEU A 108 -1.32 -4.53 -3.10
C LEU A 108 0.10 -4.80 -3.58
N GLU A 109 1.03 -3.86 -3.49
CA GLU A 109 2.41 -4.06 -3.94
C GLU A 109 3.46 -4.10 -2.81
N GLU A 110 3.23 -3.47 -1.66
CA GLU A 110 4.32 -3.21 -0.69
C GLU A 110 3.97 -3.56 0.77
N CYS A 111 2.83 -4.19 1.04
CA CYS A 111 2.46 -4.50 2.43
C CYS A 111 3.47 -5.42 3.13
N ILE A 112 4.08 -6.37 2.42
CA ILE A 112 5.05 -7.30 3.00
C ILE A 112 6.37 -6.60 3.37
N GLN A 113 6.74 -5.52 2.66
CA GLN A 113 7.91 -4.69 3.01
C GLN A 113 7.80 -4.17 4.46
N GLN A 114 6.61 -3.80 4.91
CA GLN A 114 6.41 -3.28 6.26
C GLN A 114 6.70 -4.32 7.33
N LEU A 115 6.41 -5.59 7.06
CA LEU A 115 6.70 -6.68 8.00
C LEU A 115 8.20 -6.99 8.06
N HIS A 116 8.92 -6.86 6.95
CA HIS A 116 10.38 -7.02 6.97
C HIS A 116 11.10 -5.95 7.79
N TYR A 117 10.55 -4.75 7.94
CA TYR A 117 11.10 -3.75 8.87
C TYR A 117 10.94 -4.14 10.35
N LEU A 118 10.05 -5.09 10.66
CA LEU A 118 9.70 -5.50 12.01
C LEU A 118 10.31 -6.85 12.40
N ILE A 119 10.59 -7.71 11.43
CA ILE A 119 10.88 -9.13 11.64
C ILE A 119 12.22 -9.48 11.00
N GLY A 120 13.09 -10.16 11.77
CA GLY A 120 14.42 -10.56 11.34
C GLY A 120 14.56 -12.03 10.92
N SER A 121 13.47 -12.81 10.85
CA SER A 121 13.49 -14.21 10.40
C SER A 121 12.26 -14.62 9.61
N LYS A 122 12.44 -15.44 8.56
CA LYS A 122 11.34 -15.98 7.72
C LYS A 122 10.31 -16.74 8.53
N ASP A 123 10.73 -17.58 9.47
CA ASP A 123 9.81 -18.42 10.26
C ASP A 123 8.86 -17.56 11.11
N LYS A 124 9.38 -16.56 11.82
CA LYS A 124 8.55 -15.60 12.57
C LYS A 124 7.62 -14.82 11.64
N LEU A 125 8.09 -14.44 10.45
CA LEU A 125 7.27 -13.73 9.45
C LEU A 125 6.07 -14.57 9.03
N LEU A 126 6.30 -15.83 8.65
CA LEU A 126 5.25 -16.77 8.26
C LEU A 126 4.30 -17.07 9.42
N GLN A 127 4.84 -17.27 10.63
CA GLN A 127 4.04 -17.51 11.83
C GLN A 127 3.07 -16.36 12.10
N LEU A 128 3.52 -15.11 12.04
CA LEU A 128 2.66 -13.94 12.23
C LEU A 128 1.55 -13.86 11.18
N MET A 129 1.86 -14.22 9.92
CA MET A 129 0.88 -14.21 8.85
C MET A 129 -0.21 -15.29 9.01
N THR A 130 0.04 -16.35 9.78
CA THR A 130 -1.00 -17.36 10.08
C THR A 130 -2.09 -16.84 11.00
N ASP A 131 -1.83 -15.81 11.82
CA ASP A 131 -2.85 -15.26 12.70
C ASP A 131 -3.90 -14.50 11.90
N THR A 132 -5.08 -15.09 11.78
CA THR A 132 -6.20 -14.52 11.04
C THR A 132 -6.75 -13.25 11.65
N HIS A 133 -6.43 -12.90 12.90
CA HIS A 133 -6.87 -11.63 13.49
C HIS A 133 -6.18 -10.44 12.85
N TYR A 134 -4.97 -10.61 12.30
CA TYR A 134 -4.19 -9.56 11.66
C TYR A 134 -4.08 -9.78 10.15
N PRO A 135 -3.84 -8.73 9.35
CA PRO A 135 -3.74 -7.33 9.73
C PRO A 135 -5.13 -6.69 9.81
N PHE A 136 -5.31 -5.64 10.62
CA PHE A 136 -6.58 -4.92 10.67
C PHE A 136 -6.39 -3.39 10.68
N PRO A 137 -7.31 -2.64 10.07
CA PRO A 137 -7.26 -1.17 10.08
C PRO A 137 -7.74 -0.65 11.45
N SER A 138 -7.19 0.47 11.90
CA SER A 138 -7.58 1.11 13.17
C SER A 138 -7.20 2.60 13.19
N LYS A 139 -7.38 3.27 14.32
CA LYS A 139 -6.81 4.60 14.57
C LYS A 139 -5.86 4.53 15.75
N VAL A 140 -4.69 5.13 15.59
CA VAL A 140 -3.67 5.23 16.64
C VAL A 140 -3.51 6.67 17.09
N LYS A 141 -3.39 6.88 18.40
CA LYS A 141 -3.12 8.17 19.03
C LYS A 141 -1.61 8.44 19.01
N VAL A 142 -1.19 9.37 18.16
CA VAL A 142 0.20 9.82 18.05
C VAL A 142 0.23 11.33 18.28
N GLN A 143 1.03 11.79 19.25
CA GLN A 143 1.18 13.21 19.59
C GLN A 143 -0.16 13.94 19.80
N GLY A 144 -1.14 13.28 20.43
CA GLY A 144 -2.47 13.83 20.71
C GLY A 144 -3.48 13.73 19.56
N ASN A 145 -3.06 13.29 18.36
CA ASN A 145 -3.94 13.15 17.20
C ASN A 145 -4.25 11.68 16.87
N TYR A 146 -5.49 11.41 16.45
CA TYR A 146 -5.87 10.09 15.95
C TYR A 146 -5.62 9.98 14.45
N LEU A 147 -4.68 9.13 14.08
CA LEU A 147 -4.26 8.89 12.70
C LEU A 147 -4.70 7.50 12.23
N PRO A 148 -5.16 7.35 10.98
CA PRO A 148 -5.48 6.04 10.41
C PRO A 148 -4.21 5.19 10.36
N CYS A 149 -4.31 3.92 10.73
CA CYS A 149 -3.18 3.01 10.76
C CYS A 149 -3.59 1.58 10.42
N TRP A 150 -2.59 0.78 10.10
CA TRP A 150 -2.71 -0.67 10.11
C TRP A 150 -2.05 -1.25 11.34
N VAL A 151 -2.72 -2.21 11.95
CA VAL A 151 -2.17 -3.07 12.99
C VAL A 151 -1.70 -4.36 12.34
N TRP A 152 -0.40 -4.62 12.44
CA TRP A 152 0.28 -5.73 11.79
C TRP A 152 0.25 -7.02 12.62
N TYR A 153 0.50 -6.90 13.92
CA TYR A 153 0.43 -7.99 14.90
C TYR A 153 0.48 -7.41 16.33
N LYS A 154 0.28 -8.28 17.32
CA LYS A 154 0.53 -7.98 18.73
C LYS A 154 1.61 -8.91 19.27
N GLU A 155 2.58 -8.35 19.97
CA GLU A 155 3.64 -9.09 20.67
C GLU A 155 3.94 -8.38 21.99
N ASN A 156 4.13 -9.12 23.08
CA ASN A 156 4.47 -8.55 24.40
C ASN A 156 3.53 -7.43 24.89
N ASN A 157 2.21 -7.58 24.68
CA ASN A 157 1.19 -6.57 25.00
C ASN A 157 1.37 -5.21 24.29
N GLN A 158 2.08 -5.21 23.16
CA GLN A 158 2.21 -4.05 22.30
C GLN A 158 1.78 -4.42 20.87
N TYR A 159 1.16 -3.46 20.20
CA TYR A 159 0.78 -3.59 18.79
C TYR A 159 1.87 -3.00 17.92
N ALA A 160 2.28 -3.74 16.89
CA ALA A 160 3.07 -3.18 15.81
C ALA A 160 2.14 -2.52 14.80
N VAL A 161 2.34 -1.22 14.54
CA VAL A 161 1.45 -0.43 13.69
C VAL A 161 2.22 0.42 12.69
N SER A 162 1.65 0.63 11.50
CA SER A 162 2.09 1.68 10.57
C SER A 162 0.98 2.68 10.36
N VAL A 163 1.29 3.97 10.54
CA VAL A 163 0.37 5.06 10.22
C VAL A 163 0.26 5.21 8.71
N ILE A 164 -0.94 5.48 8.22
CA ILE A 164 -1.16 5.81 6.81
C ILE A 164 -1.09 7.32 6.65
N ASP A 165 -0.18 7.79 5.82
CA ASP A 165 -0.16 9.19 5.42
C ASP A 165 -1.43 9.50 4.61
N ARG A 166 -2.23 10.45 5.09
CA ARG A 166 -3.55 10.74 4.50
C ARG A 166 -3.47 11.29 3.07
N ARG A 167 -2.35 11.95 2.72
CA ARG A 167 -2.15 12.62 1.44
C ARG A 167 -1.66 11.63 0.39
N THR A 168 -0.73 10.77 0.76
CA THR A 168 -0.05 9.85 -0.16
C THR A 168 -0.60 8.44 -0.13
N GLY A 169 -1.29 8.04 0.94
CA GLY A 169 -1.71 6.66 1.17
C GLY A 169 -0.55 5.73 1.55
N LEU A 170 0.66 6.23 1.73
CA LEU A 170 1.84 5.42 2.05
C LEU A 170 1.90 5.08 3.54
N PHE A 171 2.57 3.98 3.86
CA PHE A 171 2.86 3.62 5.25
C PHE A 171 4.04 4.44 5.79
N SER A 172 3.88 4.95 7.01
CA SER A 172 5.02 5.32 7.84
C SER A 172 5.82 4.07 8.20
N LYS A 173 7.08 4.27 8.60
CA LYS A 173 7.85 3.20 9.24
C LYS A 173 7.04 2.60 10.40
N PRO A 174 7.05 1.27 10.58
CA PRO A 174 6.34 0.65 11.69
C PRO A 174 6.84 1.11 13.05
N GLN A 175 5.94 1.19 14.03
CA GLN A 175 6.21 1.53 15.42
C GLN A 175 5.38 0.66 16.36
N THR A 176 5.86 0.48 17.60
CA THR A 176 5.15 -0.26 18.64
C THR A 176 4.32 0.69 19.51
N VAL A 177 3.07 0.33 19.78
CA VAL A 177 2.16 1.14 20.61
C VAL A 177 1.43 0.29 21.65
N GLY A 178 1.05 0.90 22.77
CA GLY A 178 0.23 0.26 23.80
C GLY A 178 -1.24 0.12 23.41
N ASP A 179 -1.96 -0.76 24.10
CA ASP A 179 -3.40 -0.97 23.92
C ASP A 179 -4.21 0.34 24.10
N ASP A 180 -3.78 1.24 24.99
CA ASP A 180 -4.41 2.53 25.29
C ASP A 180 -4.28 3.57 24.17
N GLN A 181 -3.35 3.35 23.24
CA GLN A 181 -3.11 4.23 22.10
C GLN A 181 -3.98 3.88 20.89
N LEU A 182 -4.54 2.66 20.84
CA LEU A 182 -5.46 2.27 19.77
C LEU A 182 -6.90 2.62 20.14
N VAL A 183 -7.65 3.09 19.15
CA VAL A 183 -9.08 3.30 19.31
C VAL A 183 -9.78 1.94 19.32
N ASP A 184 -10.70 1.77 20.26
CA ASP A 184 -11.59 0.62 20.31
C ASP A 184 -12.32 0.41 18.97
N ASN A 185 -12.26 -0.81 18.45
CA ASN A 185 -12.77 -1.13 17.13
C ASN A 185 -14.29 -0.92 17.05
N GLU A 186 -15.07 -1.34 18.05
CA GLU A 186 -16.52 -1.17 18.02
C GLU A 186 -16.91 0.31 17.98
N LYS A 187 -16.25 1.14 18.79
CA LYS A 187 -16.45 2.59 18.77
C LYS A 187 -16.02 3.23 17.45
N TRP A 188 -14.89 2.80 16.89
CA TRP A 188 -14.40 3.37 15.63
C TRP A 188 -15.32 3.03 14.46
N PHE A 189 -15.72 1.76 14.36
CA PHE A 189 -16.62 1.26 13.32
C PHE A 189 -18.06 1.76 13.50
N GLY A 190 -18.51 2.08 14.70
CA GLY A 190 -19.85 2.64 14.93
C GLY A 190 -20.20 3.88 14.08
N ALA A 191 -19.18 4.65 13.65
CA ALA A 191 -19.36 5.85 12.82
C ALA A 191 -18.94 5.66 11.34
N GLN A 192 -18.62 4.44 10.91
CA GLN A 192 -18.17 4.18 9.53
C GLN A 192 -19.33 3.80 8.61
N VAL A 193 -19.28 4.30 7.38
CA VAL A 193 -20.12 3.77 6.28
C VAL A 193 -19.36 2.61 5.65
N ILE A 194 -19.97 1.42 5.66
CA ILE A 194 -19.39 0.18 5.17
C ILE A 194 -20.09 -0.19 3.86
N ASP A 195 -19.29 -0.38 2.81
CA ASP A 195 -19.79 -0.82 1.49
C ASP A 195 -20.40 -2.22 1.54
N SER A 196 -21.24 -2.53 0.57
CA SER A 196 -21.74 -3.89 0.37
C SER A 196 -20.62 -4.82 -0.11
N ALA A 197 -20.80 -6.13 0.07
CA ALA A 197 -19.79 -7.11 -0.37
C ALA A 197 -19.53 -7.05 -1.88
N ASP A 198 -20.57 -6.82 -2.69
CA ASP A 198 -20.44 -6.76 -4.15
C ASP A 198 -19.64 -5.52 -4.59
N GLU A 199 -19.95 -4.35 -4.04
CA GLU A 199 -19.17 -3.11 -4.26
C GLU A 199 -17.70 -3.25 -3.81
N CYS A 200 -17.46 -3.99 -2.72
CA CYS A 200 -16.12 -4.26 -2.24
C CYS A 200 -15.35 -5.19 -3.19
N ILE A 201 -15.98 -6.24 -3.71
CA ILE A 201 -15.38 -7.17 -4.68
C ILE A 201 -15.05 -6.41 -5.98
N GLU A 202 -15.95 -5.56 -6.45
CA GLU A 202 -15.70 -4.67 -7.59
C GLU A 202 -14.53 -3.72 -7.33
N THR A 203 -14.48 -3.09 -6.14
CA THR A 203 -13.38 -2.23 -5.72
C THR A 203 -12.04 -2.96 -5.79
N VAL A 204 -11.93 -4.16 -5.19
CA VAL A 204 -10.68 -4.93 -5.21
C VAL A 204 -10.31 -5.32 -6.63
N THR A 205 -11.29 -5.76 -7.43
CA THR A 205 -11.08 -6.16 -8.82
C THR A 205 -10.58 -4.97 -9.65
N TYR A 206 -11.14 -3.77 -9.44
CA TYR A 206 -10.71 -2.54 -10.08
C TYR A 206 -9.23 -2.23 -9.76
N TYR A 207 -8.84 -2.21 -8.49
CA TYR A 207 -7.44 -1.91 -8.12
C TYR A 207 -6.45 -2.96 -8.63
N ILE A 208 -6.84 -4.25 -8.64
CA ILE A 208 -6.02 -5.30 -9.26
C ILE A 208 -5.91 -5.09 -10.77
N SER A 209 -7.00 -4.74 -11.46
CA SER A 209 -6.96 -4.48 -12.91
C SER A 209 -6.09 -3.27 -13.26
N GLU A 210 -6.14 -2.21 -12.45
CA GLU A 210 -5.28 -1.05 -12.59
C GLU A 210 -3.80 -1.40 -12.37
N LEU A 211 -3.52 -2.26 -11.39
CA LEU A 211 -2.18 -2.77 -11.15
C LEU A 211 -1.66 -3.57 -12.35
N VAL A 212 -2.47 -4.48 -12.89
CA VAL A 212 -2.14 -5.27 -14.09
C VAL A 212 -1.88 -4.36 -15.29
N ARG A 213 -2.72 -3.35 -15.50
CA ARG A 213 -2.57 -2.35 -16.57
C ARG A 213 -1.23 -1.63 -16.48
N LYS A 214 -0.91 -1.07 -15.31
CA LYS A 214 0.36 -0.35 -15.05
C LYS A 214 1.61 -1.20 -15.27
N GLN A 215 1.53 -2.51 -15.03
CA GLN A 215 2.67 -3.42 -15.21
C GLN A 215 2.82 -3.93 -16.66
N THR A 216 1.71 -4.04 -17.39
CA THR A 216 1.68 -4.58 -18.76
C THR A 216 1.97 -3.49 -19.79
N ASP A 217 1.52 -2.26 -19.53
CA ASP A 217 1.78 -1.09 -20.37
C ASP A 217 2.48 0.00 -19.52
N PRO A 218 3.82 -0.09 -19.34
CA PRO A 218 4.58 0.94 -18.66
C PRO A 218 4.64 2.27 -19.43
N THR A 219 4.03 2.32 -20.63
CA THR A 219 3.99 3.44 -21.57
C THR A 219 2.64 4.14 -21.59
N GLU A 220 1.90 4.18 -20.47
CA GLU A 220 0.78 5.13 -20.38
C GLU A 220 1.33 6.56 -20.54
N PRO A 221 0.91 7.30 -21.60
CA PRO A 221 1.39 8.64 -21.82
C PRO A 221 1.00 9.51 -20.63
N GLU A 222 1.95 10.32 -20.17
CA GLU A 222 1.77 11.31 -19.12
C GLU A 222 0.46 12.10 -19.36
N PRO A 223 -0.38 12.31 -18.32
CA PRO A 223 -1.67 12.97 -18.51
C PRO A 223 -1.45 14.33 -19.16
N THR A 224 -2.10 14.55 -20.29
CA THR A 224 -1.99 15.80 -21.05
C THR A 224 -2.48 16.98 -20.20
N LEU A 225 -1.95 18.18 -20.44
CA LEU A 225 -2.38 19.40 -19.71
C LEU A 225 -3.90 19.62 -19.71
N THR A 226 -4.58 19.22 -20.80
CA THR A 226 -6.04 19.21 -20.92
C THR A 226 -6.73 18.25 -19.95
N ASP A 227 -6.15 17.07 -19.69
CA ASP A 227 -6.71 16.08 -18.76
C ASP A 227 -6.60 16.55 -17.31
N VAL A 228 -5.53 17.28 -16.98
CA VAL A 228 -5.32 17.90 -15.66
C VAL A 228 -6.34 19.01 -15.40
N ILE A 229 -6.70 19.79 -16.42
CA ILE A 229 -7.70 20.87 -16.30
C ILE A 229 -9.11 20.27 -16.10
N HIS A 230 -9.44 19.20 -16.82
CA HIS A 230 -10.76 18.59 -16.73
C HIS A 230 -10.94 17.66 -15.51
N ASN A 231 -9.86 17.06 -14.98
CA ASN A 231 -9.91 16.14 -13.84
C ASN A 231 -8.75 16.36 -12.84
N PRO A 232 -8.73 17.50 -12.12
CA PRO A 232 -7.61 17.91 -11.28
C PRO A 232 -7.31 16.98 -10.09
N CYS A 233 -8.28 16.15 -9.67
CA CYS A 233 -8.13 15.26 -8.51
C CYS A 233 -7.65 13.84 -8.85
N LYS A 234 -7.54 13.47 -10.14
CA LYS A 234 -7.14 12.11 -10.55
C LYS A 234 -5.69 11.99 -11.03
N SER A 235 -5.03 13.09 -11.33
CA SER A 235 -3.74 13.09 -12.02
C SER A 235 -2.67 13.76 -11.18
N THR A 236 -1.79 12.97 -10.57
CA THR A 236 -0.51 13.47 -10.04
C THR A 236 0.43 13.72 -11.20
N LEU A 237 0.60 14.99 -11.58
CA LEU A 237 1.60 15.44 -12.56
C LEU A 237 3.01 15.05 -12.09
N SER A 238 3.91 14.78 -13.05
CA SER A 238 5.32 14.56 -12.72
C SER A 238 5.93 15.84 -12.10
N PRO A 239 6.98 15.72 -11.27
CA PRO A 239 7.67 16.86 -10.69
C PRO A 239 8.22 17.84 -11.75
N VAL A 240 8.62 17.33 -12.91
CA VAL A 240 9.18 18.13 -14.01
C VAL A 240 8.11 18.99 -14.67
N LEU A 241 6.94 18.40 -14.95
CA LEU A 241 5.84 19.12 -15.59
C LEU A 241 5.18 20.10 -14.62
N SER A 242 5.12 19.77 -13.33
CA SER A 242 4.69 20.68 -12.26
C SER A 242 5.61 21.91 -12.17
N PHE A 243 6.93 21.70 -12.21
CA PHE A 243 7.90 22.80 -12.24
C PHE A 243 7.77 23.63 -13.52
N GLY A 244 7.60 23.00 -14.67
CA GLY A 244 7.37 23.68 -15.94
C GLY A 244 6.11 24.56 -15.93
N LEU A 245 5.02 24.09 -15.33
CA LEU A 245 3.76 24.84 -15.22
C LEU A 245 3.90 26.02 -14.26
N ILE A 246 4.55 25.83 -13.11
CA ILE A 246 4.85 26.92 -12.16
C ILE A 246 5.73 27.98 -12.84
N MET A 247 6.79 27.56 -13.53
CA MET A 247 7.67 28.48 -14.26
C MET A 247 6.93 29.20 -15.39
N GLY A 248 6.03 28.52 -16.11
CA GLY A 248 5.16 29.14 -17.10
C GLY A 248 4.29 30.24 -16.51
N VAL A 249 3.63 29.97 -15.37
CA VAL A 249 2.82 30.98 -14.66
C VAL A 249 3.66 32.16 -14.20
N VAL A 250 4.85 31.91 -13.66
CA VAL A 250 5.79 32.97 -13.23
C VAL A 250 6.24 33.83 -14.41
N VAL A 251 6.65 33.20 -15.53
CA VAL A 251 7.08 33.92 -16.74
C VAL A 251 5.93 34.72 -17.34
N SER A 252 4.72 34.16 -17.44
CA SER A 252 3.53 34.88 -17.91
C SER A 252 3.19 36.05 -16.99
N PHE A 253 3.27 35.86 -15.66
CA PHE A 253 3.08 36.94 -14.70
C PHE A 253 4.11 38.05 -14.90
N PHE A 254 5.39 37.73 -15.05
CA PHE A 254 6.44 38.72 -15.31
C PHE A 254 6.27 39.44 -16.65
N LEU A 255 5.84 38.75 -17.71
CA LEU A 255 5.55 39.38 -19.01
C LEU A 255 4.36 40.34 -18.93
N ILE A 256 3.27 39.93 -18.28
CA ILE A 256 2.08 40.77 -18.07
C ILE A 256 2.44 41.97 -17.18
N PHE A 257 3.20 41.74 -16.11
CA PHE A 257 3.66 42.79 -15.21
C PHE A 257 4.59 43.79 -15.92
N LYS A 258 5.51 43.30 -16.77
CA LYS A 258 6.37 44.14 -17.60
C LYS A 258 5.56 44.97 -18.60
N MET A 259 4.56 44.39 -19.26
CA MET A 259 3.66 45.12 -20.17
C MET A 259 2.84 46.19 -19.43
N LEU A 260 2.36 45.91 -18.21
CA LEU A 260 1.59 46.86 -17.40
C LEU A 260 2.43 48.01 -16.83
N LEU A 261 3.73 47.79 -16.56
CA LEU A 261 4.64 48.79 -16.02
C LEU A 261 5.41 49.59 -17.07
N GLY A 262 5.32 49.21 -18.36
CA GLY A 262 5.83 50.01 -19.48
C GLY A 262 7.35 50.04 -19.63
N PHE A 263 8.05 48.96 -19.23
CA PHE A 263 9.48 48.75 -19.53
C PHE A 263 9.72 47.82 -20.72
#